data_AF-Q930G8-F1
#
_entry.id   AF-Q930G8-F1
#
_cell.length_a   1.000
_cell.length_b   1.000
_cell.length_c   1.000
_cell.angle_alpha   90.00
_cell.angle_beta   90.00
_cell.angle_gamma   90.00
#
_symmetry.space_group_name_H-M   'P 1'
#
loop_
_entity.id
_entity.type
_entity.pdbx_description
1 polymer ?
#
loop_
_entity_poly.entity_id
_entity_poly.type
_entity_poly.pdbx_seq_one_letter_code
_entity_poly.pdbx_strand_id
1 'polypeptide(L)'
;MTKVTVIAHSPGAPVSRRALLDAIRNQASWAGKTRLQLFAPAHIGAYLNKVRKELGIASRLIASLTALTKFGVLSLDGLEPGSPFLTQLMEDSSKELANGWDAQVKARQVIFGDGENVVMVQRFLEDPPHTVWPGHGHCSVCRCDKTAPAIASYLA
;
A
#
# COMPACT_ATOMS: atom_id res chain seq x y z
N MET A 1 -22.74 -1.13 12.87
CA MET A 1 -21.62 -2.07 12.67
C MET A 1 -20.34 -1.26 12.42
N THR A 2 -19.24 -1.57 13.12
CA THR A 2 -17.95 -0.86 12.96
C THR A 2 -17.25 -1.27 11.66
N LYS A 3 -16.92 -0.29 10.81
CA LYS A 3 -16.08 -0.48 9.61
C LYS A 3 -14.63 -0.13 9.95
N VAL A 4 -13.67 -0.81 9.34
CA VAL A 4 -12.23 -0.53 9.51
C VAL A 4 -11.66 -0.10 8.16
N THR A 5 -10.93 1.01 8.15
CA THR A 5 -10.20 1.47 6.96
C THR A 5 -8.72 1.45 7.26
N VAL A 6 -7.98 0.64 6.51
CA VAL A 6 -6.52 0.60 6.56
C VAL A 6 -6.00 1.56 5.50
N ILE A 7 -5.33 2.60 5.98
CA ILE A 7 -4.69 3.61 5.14
C ILE A 7 -3.21 3.28 5.12
N ALA A 8 -2.67 3.05 3.93
CA ALA A 8 -1.30 2.59 3.78
C ALA A 8 -0.54 3.40 2.73
N HIS A 9 0.73 3.65 3.02
CA HIS A 9 1.66 4.35 2.15
C HIS A 9 2.85 3.45 1.80
N SER A 10 3.27 3.47 0.53
CA SER A 10 4.51 2.85 0.07
C SER A 10 4.67 1.39 0.51
N PRO A 11 5.67 0.92 1.31
CA PRO A 11 5.78 -0.50 1.66
C PRO A 11 4.68 -0.96 2.61
N GLY A 12 4.01 -0.04 3.30
CA GLY A 12 2.86 -0.37 4.14
C GLY A 12 1.71 -0.97 3.33
N ALA A 13 1.61 -0.66 2.03
CA ALA A 13 0.54 -1.16 1.18
C ALA A 13 0.62 -2.68 0.94
N PRO A 14 1.72 -3.26 0.42
CA PRO A 14 1.81 -4.71 0.27
C PRO A 14 1.81 -5.46 1.60
N VAL A 15 2.35 -4.87 2.68
CA VAL A 15 2.27 -5.43 4.03
C VAL A 15 0.82 -5.50 4.52
N SER A 16 0.05 -4.41 4.36
CA SER A 16 -1.36 -4.36 4.74
C SER A 16 -2.21 -5.34 3.94
N ARG A 17 -1.91 -5.50 2.65
CA ARG A 17 -2.55 -6.52 1.79
C ARG A 17 -2.25 -7.92 2.32
N ARG A 18 -0.99 -8.26 2.59
CA ARG A 18 -0.61 -9.55 3.16
C ARG A 18 -1.36 -9.83 4.46
N ALA A 19 -1.34 -8.88 5.40
CA ALA A 19 -2.04 -9.01 6.68
C ALA A 19 -3.54 -9.24 6.51
N LEU A 20 -4.18 -8.57 5.54
CA LEU A 20 -5.61 -8.74 5.27
C LEU A 20 -5.93 -10.09 4.63
N LEU A 21 -5.09 -10.59 3.72
CA LEU A 21 -5.22 -11.94 3.16
C LEU A 21 -5.09 -13.01 4.25
N ASP A 22 -4.09 -12.86 5.13
CA ASP A 22 -3.89 -13.77 6.25
C ASP A 22 -5.09 -13.71 7.22
N ALA A 23 -5.66 -12.53 7.44
CA ALA A 23 -6.85 -12.35 8.25
C ALA A 23 -8.11 -13.00 7.63
N ILE A 24 -8.27 -12.91 6.31
CA ILE A 24 -9.35 -13.61 5.58
C ILE A 24 -9.22 -15.13 5.78
N ARG A 25 -8.02 -15.68 5.55
CA ARG A 25 -7.74 -17.12 5.66
C ARG A 25 -7.93 -17.64 7.08
N ASN A 26 -7.54 -16.85 8.07
CA ASN A 26 -7.72 -17.16 9.49
C ASN A 26 -9.12 -16.81 10.01
N GLN A 27 -10.06 -16.41 9.14
CA GLN A 27 -11.44 -16.04 9.50
C GLN A 27 -11.51 -15.00 10.63
N ALA A 28 -10.58 -14.05 10.63
CA ALA A 28 -10.53 -13.01 11.64
C ALA A 28 -11.80 -12.15 11.58
N SER A 29 -12.40 -11.87 12.74
CA SER A 29 -13.69 -11.16 12.87
C SER A 29 -13.72 -9.74 12.29
N TRP A 30 -12.55 -9.17 12.01
CA TRP A 30 -12.39 -7.85 11.42
C TRP A 30 -12.17 -7.88 9.89
N ALA A 31 -11.75 -9.01 9.30
CA ALA A 31 -11.37 -9.09 7.88
C ALA A 31 -12.52 -8.63 6.96
N GLY A 32 -13.73 -9.14 7.19
CA GLY A 32 -14.93 -8.76 6.43
C GLY A 32 -15.33 -7.28 6.54
N LYS A 33 -14.81 -6.55 7.54
CA LYS A 33 -15.15 -5.15 7.80
C LYS A 33 -14.07 -4.19 7.35
N THR A 34 -12.94 -4.71 6.86
CA THR A 34 -11.77 -3.92 6.47
C THR A 34 -11.84 -3.50 5.02
N ARG A 35 -11.40 -2.26 4.74
CA ARG A 35 -11.19 -1.71 3.40
C ARG A 35 -9.81 -1.07 3.30
N LEU A 36 -9.22 -1.08 2.12
CA LEU A 36 -7.90 -0.49 1.86
C LEU A 36 -8.03 0.89 1.17
N GLN A 37 -7.21 1.85 1.58
CA GLN A 37 -6.98 3.10 0.86
C GLN A 37 -5.47 3.35 0.77
N LEU A 38 -4.96 3.52 -0.45
CA LEU A 38 -3.54 3.42 -0.72
C LEU A 38 -2.98 4.73 -1.30
N PHE A 39 -1.82 5.12 -0.78
CA PHE A 39 -1.04 6.26 -1.25
C PHE A 39 0.33 5.76 -1.73
N ALA A 40 0.69 6.02 -2.98
CA ALA A 40 1.94 5.59 -3.59
C ALA A 40 2.34 4.14 -3.23
N PRO A 41 1.46 3.14 -3.42
CA PRO A 41 1.71 1.78 -2.93
C PRO A 41 2.86 1.07 -3.65
N ALA A 42 3.75 0.42 -2.88
CA ALA A 42 4.85 -0.39 -3.42
C ALA A 42 4.42 -1.84 -3.75
N HIS A 43 3.16 -2.04 -4.15
CA HIS A 43 2.56 -3.37 -4.35
C HIS A 43 2.84 -4.02 -5.71
N ILE A 44 3.39 -3.26 -6.66
CA ILE A 44 3.89 -3.76 -7.95
C ILE A 44 5.43 -3.77 -7.98
N GLY A 45 6.05 -2.96 -7.12
CA GLY A 45 7.47 -2.88 -6.97
C GLY A 45 7.94 -1.45 -6.68
N ALA A 46 9.18 -1.35 -6.24
CA ALA A 46 9.84 -0.09 -5.97
C ALA A 46 11.26 -0.06 -6.53
N TYR A 47 11.73 1.13 -6.91
CA TYR A 47 13.11 1.36 -7.30
C TYR A 47 13.96 1.48 -6.02
N LEU A 48 14.66 0.42 -5.62
CA LEU A 48 15.33 0.37 -4.31
C LEU A 48 16.33 1.50 -4.08
N ASN A 49 17.05 1.91 -5.12
CA ASN A 49 17.95 3.06 -5.05
C ASN A 49 17.21 4.36 -4.69
N LYS A 50 16.00 4.56 -5.22
CA LYS A 50 15.14 5.71 -4.92
C LYS A 50 14.53 5.59 -3.52
N VAL A 51 14.08 4.40 -3.12
CA VAL A 51 13.59 4.14 -1.76
C VAL A 51 14.69 4.46 -0.74
N ARG A 52 15.91 3.95 -0.95
CA ARG A 52 17.07 4.22 -0.08
C ARG A 52 17.41 5.72 -0.04
N LYS A 53 17.34 6.40 -1.19
CA LYS A 53 17.56 7.85 -1.26
C LYS A 53 16.53 8.63 -0.44
N GLU A 54 15.24 8.33 -0.60
CA GLU A 54 14.16 8.98 0.17
C GLU A 54 14.28 8.70 1.67
N LEU A 55 14.62 7.47 2.06
CA LEU A 55 14.90 7.12 3.46
C LEU A 55 16.11 7.89 4.02
N GLY A 56 17.17 8.06 3.23
CA GLY A 56 18.36 8.81 3.62
C GLY A 56 18.11 10.32 3.78
N ILE A 57 17.30 10.91 2.90
CA ILE A 57 16.89 12.33 2.97
C ILE A 57 15.95 12.57 4.15
N ALA A 58 15.11 11.60 4.48
CA ALA A 58 14.13 11.71 5.55
C ALA A 58 14.64 11.27 6.94
N SER A 59 15.96 11.05 7.07
CA SER A 59 16.66 10.42 8.20
C SER A 59 16.51 11.11 9.56
N ARG A 60 15.94 12.33 9.65
CA ARG A 60 15.58 12.95 10.95
C ARG A 60 14.18 12.62 11.45
N LEU A 61 13.27 12.15 10.58
CA LEU A 61 11.84 11.96 10.92
C LEU A 61 11.32 10.54 10.61
N ILE A 62 12.10 9.68 9.93
CA ILE A 62 11.68 8.35 9.45
C ILE A 62 12.30 7.18 10.25
N ALA A 63 12.71 7.41 11.50
CA ALA A 63 13.16 6.34 12.40
C ALA A 63 12.17 5.14 12.48
N SER A 64 10.88 5.39 12.21
CA SER A 64 9.79 4.41 12.17
C SER A 64 9.77 3.49 10.92
N LEU A 65 10.12 3.94 9.70
CA LEU A 65 10.24 2.99 8.56
C LEU A 65 11.53 2.17 8.66
N THR A 66 12.62 2.73 9.19
CA THR A 66 13.84 1.95 9.43
C THR A 66 13.63 0.86 10.49
N ALA A 67 12.63 0.99 11.35
CA ALA A 67 12.22 -0.07 12.27
C ALA A 67 11.65 -1.27 11.48
N LEU A 68 10.78 -1.04 10.49
CA LEU A 68 10.24 -2.10 9.61
C LEU A 68 11.34 -2.88 8.88
N THR A 69 12.40 -2.20 8.42
CA THR A 69 13.56 -2.87 7.80
C THR A 69 14.42 -3.64 8.81
N LYS A 70 14.45 -3.24 10.08
CA LYS A 70 15.19 -3.92 11.17
C LYS A 70 14.48 -5.17 11.68
N PHE A 71 13.16 -5.25 11.56
CA PHE A 71 12.37 -6.40 12.03
C PHE A 71 12.32 -7.57 11.03
N GLY A 72 13.01 -7.49 9.89
CA GLY A 72 13.16 -8.62 8.96
C GLY A 72 11.88 -9.10 8.24
N VAL A 73 10.72 -8.50 8.52
CA VAL A 73 9.43 -8.86 7.93
C VAL A 73 9.35 -8.48 6.44
N LEU A 74 10.11 -7.47 6.02
CA LEU A 74 10.25 -7.08 4.62
C LEU A 74 11.66 -6.55 4.37
N SER A 75 12.50 -7.36 3.71
CA SER A 75 13.74 -6.84 3.14
C SER A 75 13.39 -5.86 2.02
N LEU A 76 14.23 -4.84 1.80
CA LEU A 76 14.04 -3.94 0.66
C LEU A 76 13.98 -4.73 -0.66
N ASP A 77 14.73 -5.82 -0.76
CA ASP A 77 14.76 -6.71 -1.93
C ASP A 77 13.39 -7.39 -2.19
N GLY A 78 12.60 -7.61 -1.14
CA GLY A 78 11.21 -8.07 -1.25
C GLY A 78 10.25 -7.04 -1.88
N LEU A 79 10.71 -5.81 -2.16
CA LEU A 79 9.95 -4.79 -2.88
C LEU A 79 10.44 -4.62 -4.31
N GLU A 80 11.45 -5.37 -4.75
CA GLU A 80 11.84 -5.35 -6.17
C GLU A 80 10.68 -5.86 -7.04
N PRO A 81 10.49 -5.27 -8.23
CA PRO A 81 9.52 -5.77 -9.19
C PRO A 81 9.76 -7.26 -9.46
N GLY A 82 8.70 -8.07 -9.36
CA GLY A 82 8.78 -9.53 -9.58
C GLY A 82 9.44 -10.32 -8.45
N SER A 83 9.76 -9.69 -7.32
CA SER A 83 10.25 -10.41 -6.14
C SER A 83 9.26 -11.51 -5.68
N PRO A 84 9.74 -12.60 -5.06
CA PRO A 84 8.86 -13.69 -4.62
C PRO A 84 7.71 -13.23 -3.73
N PHE A 85 7.95 -12.23 -2.87
CA PHE A 85 6.92 -11.68 -2.00
C PHE A 85 5.79 -11.02 -2.79
N LEU A 86 6.10 -10.13 -3.75
CA LEU A 86 5.09 -9.43 -4.53
C LEU A 86 4.35 -10.38 -5.49
N THR A 87 5.06 -11.35 -6.07
CA THR A 87 4.46 -12.40 -6.90
C THR A 87 3.45 -13.22 -6.09
N GLN A 88 3.86 -13.74 -4.92
CA GLN A 88 2.96 -14.49 -4.05
C GLN A 88 1.78 -13.65 -3.56
N LEU A 89 2.02 -12.36 -3.25
CA LEU A 89 0.97 -11.43 -2.85
C LEU A 89 -0.08 -11.25 -3.95
N MET A 90 0.36 -11.14 -5.20
CA MET A 90 -0.52 -11.00 -6.36
C MET A 90 -1.34 -12.27 -6.61
N GLU A 91 -0.70 -13.44 -6.57
CA GLU A 91 -1.37 -14.73 -6.72
C GLU A 91 -2.41 -14.96 -5.62
N ASP A 92 -2.03 -14.72 -4.36
CA ASP A 92 -2.93 -14.89 -3.22
C ASP A 92 -4.10 -13.91 -3.28
N SER A 93 -3.84 -12.66 -3.67
CA SER A 93 -4.89 -11.67 -3.89
C SER A 93 -5.86 -12.12 -4.98
N SER A 94 -5.34 -12.64 -6.11
CA SER A 94 -6.18 -13.15 -7.20
C SER A 94 -7.07 -14.32 -6.76
N LYS A 95 -6.56 -15.22 -5.91
CA LYS A 95 -7.34 -16.33 -5.34
C LYS A 95 -8.48 -15.82 -4.46
N GLU A 96 -8.20 -14.87 -3.56
CA GLU A 96 -9.25 -14.35 -2.67
C GLU A 96 -10.28 -13.48 -3.40
N LEU A 97 -9.89 -12.82 -4.50
CA LEU A 97 -10.85 -12.19 -5.42
C LEU A 97 -11.81 -13.21 -6.02
N ALA A 98 -11.31 -14.34 -6.52
CA ALA A 98 -12.15 -15.41 -7.04
C ALA A 98 -13.06 -16.04 -5.96
N ASN A 99 -12.67 -15.97 -4.69
CA ASN A 99 -13.47 -16.41 -3.55
C ASN A 99 -14.51 -15.37 -3.08
N GLY A 100 -14.67 -14.23 -3.76
CA GLY A 100 -15.66 -13.21 -3.44
C GLY A 100 -15.25 -12.19 -2.37
N TRP A 101 -13.95 -12.07 -2.08
CA TRP A 101 -13.40 -11.07 -1.14
C TRP A 101 -13.04 -9.73 -1.80
N ASP A 102 -13.73 -9.37 -2.88
CA ASP A 102 -13.50 -8.16 -3.68
C ASP A 102 -13.30 -6.91 -2.83
N ALA A 103 -14.19 -6.71 -1.86
CA ALA A 103 -14.22 -5.46 -1.09
C ALA A 103 -13.01 -5.30 -0.16
N GLN A 104 -12.39 -6.41 0.24
CA GLN A 104 -11.22 -6.45 1.12
C GLN A 104 -9.93 -6.40 0.31
N VAL A 105 -9.89 -7.17 -0.78
CA VAL A 105 -8.68 -7.30 -1.60
C VAL A 105 -8.47 -6.09 -2.50
N LYS A 106 -9.53 -5.49 -3.05
CA LYS A 106 -9.41 -4.28 -3.88
C LYS A 106 -9.26 -3.05 -2.99
N ALA A 107 -8.33 -2.17 -3.34
CA ALA A 107 -8.28 -0.84 -2.75
C ALA A 107 -9.54 -0.06 -3.13
N ARG A 108 -10.10 0.70 -2.21
CA ARG A 108 -11.16 1.67 -2.52
C ARG A 108 -10.65 2.83 -3.35
N GLN A 109 -9.40 3.18 -3.15
CA GLN A 109 -8.73 4.25 -3.86
C GLN A 109 -7.23 4.00 -3.85
N VAL A 110 -6.59 4.34 -4.97
CA VAL A 110 -5.14 4.37 -5.11
C VAL A 110 -4.77 5.78 -5.58
N ILE A 111 -3.88 6.44 -4.84
CA ILE A 111 -3.49 7.82 -5.12
C ILE A 111 -1.98 7.88 -5.32
N PHE A 112 -1.55 8.52 -6.40
CA PHE A 112 -0.15 8.87 -6.66
C PHE A 112 -0.01 10.38 -6.79
N GLY A 113 1.20 10.89 -6.56
CA GLY A 113 1.59 12.22 -6.99
C GLY A 113 2.13 12.19 -8.42
N ASP A 114 2.05 13.29 -9.14
CA ASP A 114 2.63 13.43 -10.50
C ASP A 114 4.16 13.35 -10.51
N GLY A 115 4.81 13.68 -9.39
CA GLY A 115 6.24 13.53 -9.15
C GLY A 115 6.64 12.15 -8.59
N GLU A 116 5.77 11.15 -8.62
CA GLU A 116 6.09 9.80 -8.17
C GLU A 116 7.23 9.18 -9.01
N ASN A 117 8.31 8.78 -8.35
CA ASN A 117 9.49 8.21 -9.00
C ASN A 117 10.20 7.14 -8.15
N VAL A 118 9.56 6.68 -7.07
CA VAL A 118 10.07 5.71 -6.10
C VAL A 118 9.43 4.35 -6.31
N VAL A 119 8.11 4.32 -6.55
CA VAL A 119 7.37 3.08 -6.81
C VAL A 119 6.90 3.00 -8.26
N MET A 120 6.61 1.78 -8.72
CA MET A 120 6.03 1.58 -10.05
C MET A 120 4.56 1.99 -10.05
N VAL A 121 4.22 2.99 -10.86
CA VAL A 121 2.84 3.48 -11.03
C VAL A 121 2.10 2.54 -11.99
N GLN A 122 1.55 1.46 -11.43
CA GLN A 122 0.75 0.49 -12.16
C GLN A 122 -0.46 0.04 -11.33
N ARG A 123 -1.49 -0.44 -12.01
CA ARG A 123 -2.70 -0.96 -11.38
C ARG A 123 -2.41 -2.35 -10.80
N PHE A 124 -2.78 -2.58 -9.53
CA PHE A 124 -2.71 -3.90 -8.91
C PHE A 124 -4.02 -4.65 -9.10
N LEU A 125 -3.98 -5.71 -9.91
CA LEU A 125 -5.14 -6.54 -10.25
C LEU A 125 -6.35 -5.67 -10.62
N GLU A 126 -7.44 -5.80 -9.87
CA GLU A 126 -8.70 -5.12 -10.09
C GLU A 126 -8.89 -3.84 -9.26
N ASP A 127 -7.85 -3.33 -8.59
CA ASP A 127 -7.90 -2.00 -7.93
C ASP A 127 -8.47 -0.94 -8.87
N PRO A 128 -9.17 0.10 -8.42
CA PRO A 128 -9.66 1.16 -9.31
C PRO A 128 -8.50 1.86 -10.02
N PRO A 129 -8.76 2.54 -11.16
CA PRO A 129 -7.79 3.46 -11.74
C PRO A 129 -7.27 4.44 -10.69
N HIS A 130 -5.96 4.70 -10.72
CA HIS A 130 -5.37 5.56 -9.71
C HIS A 130 -5.69 7.04 -9.98
N THR A 131 -5.81 7.81 -8.90
CA THR A 131 -5.90 9.28 -8.96
C THR A 131 -4.49 9.86 -8.90
N VAL A 132 -4.22 10.86 -9.74
CA VAL A 132 -2.94 11.58 -9.73
C VAL A 132 -3.15 12.97 -9.13
N TRP A 133 -2.33 13.35 -8.16
CA TRP A 133 -2.36 14.69 -7.57
C TRP A 133 -1.17 15.53 -8.04
N PRO A 134 -1.43 16.65 -8.73
CA PRO A 134 -0.38 17.55 -9.20
C PRO A 134 0.43 18.18 -8.06
N GLY A 135 1.73 18.37 -8.29
CA GLY A 135 2.64 19.04 -7.36
C GLY A 135 3.07 18.19 -6.17
N HIS A 136 2.92 16.87 -6.23
CA HIS A 136 3.26 15.97 -5.14
C HIS A 136 4.14 14.81 -5.63
N GLY A 137 5.12 14.44 -4.84
CA GLY A 137 5.93 13.24 -5.03
C GLY A 137 5.59 12.14 -4.02
N HIS A 138 6.45 11.11 -3.99
CA HIS A 138 6.26 9.89 -3.21
C HIS A 138 5.90 10.11 -1.74
N CYS A 139 6.66 10.95 -1.05
CA CYS A 139 6.46 11.20 0.38
C CYS A 139 5.39 12.27 0.67
N SER A 140 5.20 13.24 -0.23
CA SER A 140 4.29 14.37 0.01
C SER A 140 2.83 14.03 -0.25
N VAL A 141 2.54 13.05 -1.11
CA VAL A 141 1.15 12.66 -1.46
C VAL A 141 0.33 12.17 -0.26
N CYS A 142 0.98 11.63 0.77
CA CYS A 142 0.34 11.20 2.02
C CYS A 142 0.41 12.25 3.14
N ARG A 143 0.88 13.46 2.85
CA ARG A 143 1.13 14.53 3.84
C ARG A 143 0.68 15.92 3.36
N CYS A 144 -0.22 15.97 2.38
CA CYS A 144 -0.73 17.24 1.86
C CYS A 144 -2.15 17.52 2.37
N ASP A 145 -2.59 18.74 2.12
CA ASP A 145 -3.93 19.24 2.42
C ASP A 145 -5.04 18.39 1.78
N LYS A 146 -4.76 17.71 0.67
CA LYS A 146 -5.69 16.77 0.01
C LYS A 146 -5.79 15.41 0.72
N THR A 147 -4.81 15.00 1.50
CA THR A 147 -4.76 13.66 2.10
C THR A 147 -5.92 13.41 3.06
N ALA A 148 -6.14 14.30 4.03
CA ALA A 148 -7.19 14.12 5.03
C ALA A 148 -8.61 14.17 4.42
N PRO A 149 -8.96 15.13 3.52
CA PRO A 149 -10.22 15.11 2.80
C PRO A 149 -10.46 13.83 2.00
N ALA A 150 -9.42 13.32 1.31
CA ALA A 150 -9.53 12.08 0.54
C ALA A 150 -9.77 10.86 1.43
N ILE A 151 -9.23 10.83 2.64
CA ILE A 151 -9.54 9.79 3.62
C ILE A 151 -10.99 9.92 4.09
N ALA A 152 -11.39 11.14 4.47
CA ALA A 152 -12.72 11.42 5.01
C ALA A 152 -13.85 11.07 4.05
N SER A 153 -13.68 11.26 2.74
CA SER A 153 -14.70 10.95 1.73
C SER A 153 -15.12 9.47 1.68
N TYR A 154 -14.33 8.57 2.28
CA TYR A 154 -14.61 7.13 2.34
C TYR A 154 -14.98 6.61 3.73
N LEU A 155 -14.98 7.49 4.73
CA LEU A 155 -15.44 7.21 6.10
C LEU A 155 -16.93 7.49 6.29
N ALA A 156 -17.52 8.34 5.44
CA ALA A 156 -18.97 8.54 5.32
C ALA A 156 -19.68 7.30 4.75
#